data_AF-A0A7M5XFC7-F1
#
_entry.id   AF-A0A7M5XFC7-F1
#
_cell.length_a   1.000
_cell.length_b   1.000
_cell.length_c   1.000
_cell.angle_alpha   90.00
_cell.angle_beta   90.00
_cell.angle_gamma   90.00
#
_symmetry.space_group_name_H-M   'P 1'
#
loop_
_entity.id
_entity.type
_entity.pdbx_description
1 polymer ?
#
loop_
_entity_poly.entity_id
_entity_poly.type
_entity_poly.pdbx_seq_one_letter_code
_entity_poly.pdbx_strand_id
1 'polypeptide(L)'
;MSDPNALGGKVHPTNQGDAPTCTRHAIAKAIVQHAHYHKRYDFNQDYVLGVVENFKLTLEAVLPSEYDGEQFHFMDRTYHPEGLNKHYTITTKVANIPDVDEALLLSTTPPGEKEAKNEDYDRAAPPGGRPNFHLEYVLVYDTSRTDAHSSHCVFIKSIKDGNFNCINSWRDIDPAPQVRIGKEKNRLWRVNVEYKDPEIK
;
A
#
# COMPACT_ATOMS: atom_id res chain seq x y z
N MET A 1 35.36 -12.88 -4.76
CA MET A 1 33.92 -12.73 -5.07
C MET A 1 33.23 -12.31 -3.78
N SER A 2 32.77 -11.07 -3.70
CA SER A 2 31.98 -10.59 -2.56
C SER A 2 30.60 -11.25 -2.59
N ASP A 3 30.15 -11.75 -1.44
CA ASP A 3 28.83 -12.34 -1.27
C ASP A 3 27.76 -11.28 -1.61
N PRO A 4 26.90 -11.50 -2.62
CA PRO A 4 25.82 -10.56 -2.96
C PRO A 4 24.80 -10.38 -1.81
N ASN A 5 24.85 -11.21 -0.76
CA ASN A 5 24.05 -11.04 0.45
C ASN A 5 24.71 -10.17 1.53
N ALA A 6 25.98 -9.77 1.39
CA ALA A 6 26.74 -9.13 2.46
C ALA A 6 26.47 -7.61 2.66
N LEU A 7 25.62 -6.98 1.83
CA LEU A 7 25.26 -5.56 1.96
C LEU A 7 23.75 -5.28 1.95
N GLY A 8 22.91 -6.32 1.95
CA GLY A 8 21.46 -6.16 1.86
C GLY A 8 20.80 -6.25 3.23
N GLY A 9 20.43 -5.12 3.85
CA GLY A 9 19.47 -5.15 4.97
C GLY A 9 18.25 -5.96 4.55
N LYS A 10 17.83 -6.92 5.40
CA LYS A 10 16.70 -7.82 5.12
C LYS A 10 15.48 -6.97 4.74
N VAL A 11 14.90 -7.24 3.57
CA VAL A 11 13.67 -6.62 3.12
C VAL A 11 12.62 -6.81 4.20
N HIS A 12 12.05 -5.71 4.68
CA HIS A 12 11.00 -5.67 5.68
C HIS A 12 9.84 -4.88 5.09
N PRO A 13 8.57 -5.16 5.46
CA PRO A 13 7.47 -4.45 4.85
C PRO A 13 7.56 -2.93 4.97
N THR A 14 8.23 -2.38 5.99
CA THR A 14 8.46 -0.94 6.13
C THR A 14 9.77 -0.43 5.52
N ASN A 15 10.69 -1.31 5.13
CA ASN A 15 12.02 -1.00 4.60
C ASN A 15 12.38 -1.95 3.45
N GLN A 16 12.34 -1.44 2.23
CA GLN A 16 12.57 -2.24 1.01
C GLN A 16 14.04 -2.66 0.78
N GLY A 17 14.99 -2.14 1.57
CA GLY A 17 16.41 -2.40 1.32
C GLY A 17 16.95 -1.70 0.06
N ASP A 18 17.88 -2.36 -0.65
CA ASP A 18 18.47 -1.87 -1.92
C ASP A 18 17.74 -2.44 -3.16
N ALA A 19 16.78 -3.32 -2.95
CA ALA A 19 16.09 -3.98 -4.04
C ALA A 19 15.15 -2.99 -4.76
N PRO A 20 15.02 -3.04 -6.09
CA PRO A 20 14.07 -2.23 -6.86
C PRO A 20 12.63 -2.75 -6.69
N THR A 21 12.16 -2.86 -5.45
CA THR A 21 10.86 -3.45 -5.09
C THR A 21 9.91 -2.44 -4.46
N CYS A 22 10.18 -1.14 -4.58
CA CYS A 22 9.38 -0.06 -3.99
C CYS A 22 7.90 -0.13 -4.40
N THR A 23 7.62 -0.34 -5.69
CA THR A 23 6.24 -0.48 -6.18
C THR A 23 5.55 -1.72 -5.61
N ARG A 24 6.24 -2.87 -5.55
CA ARG A 24 5.71 -4.11 -4.94
C ARG A 24 5.31 -3.88 -3.49
N HIS A 25 6.18 -3.20 -2.72
CA HIS A 25 5.90 -2.85 -1.33
C HIS A 25 4.71 -1.89 -1.19
N ALA A 26 4.60 -0.91 -2.09
CA ALA A 26 3.50 0.05 -2.07
C ALA A 26 2.16 -0.63 -2.39
N ILE A 27 2.12 -1.49 -3.41
CA ILE A 27 0.94 -2.27 -3.80
C ILE A 27 0.54 -3.25 -2.70
N ALA A 28 1.49 -4.03 -2.16
CA ALA A 28 1.21 -4.97 -1.08
C ALA A 28 0.59 -4.29 0.15
N LYS A 29 1.05 -3.09 0.50
CA LYS A 29 0.46 -2.29 1.57
C LYS A 29 -0.93 -1.81 1.25
N ALA A 30 -1.14 -1.30 0.04
CA ALA A 30 -2.46 -0.85 -0.37
C ALA A 30 -3.47 -2.00 -0.31
N ILE A 31 -3.09 -3.20 -0.74
CA ILE A 31 -3.91 -4.42 -0.63
C ILE A 31 -4.26 -4.74 0.84
N VAL A 32 -3.26 -4.82 1.71
CA VAL A 32 -3.46 -5.16 3.14
C VAL A 32 -4.35 -4.10 3.81
N GLN A 33 -4.09 -2.82 3.54
CA GLN A 33 -4.88 -1.71 4.07
C GLN A 33 -6.33 -1.79 3.56
N HIS A 34 -6.55 -1.97 2.26
CA HIS A 34 -7.88 -2.12 1.68
C HIS A 34 -8.65 -3.28 2.32
N ALA A 35 -8.01 -4.44 2.45
CA ALA A 35 -8.60 -5.64 3.06
C ALA A 35 -8.98 -5.40 4.53
N HIS A 36 -8.10 -4.77 5.29
CA HIS A 36 -8.35 -4.47 6.69
C HIS A 36 -9.51 -3.50 6.90
N TYR A 37 -9.52 -2.36 6.19
CA TYR A 37 -10.50 -1.30 6.44
C TYR A 37 -11.85 -1.54 5.77
N HIS A 38 -11.88 -2.07 4.55
CA HIS A 38 -13.14 -2.24 3.80
C HIS A 38 -13.79 -3.61 3.97
N LYS A 39 -13.01 -4.65 4.31
CA LYS A 39 -13.52 -6.02 4.42
C LYS A 39 -13.32 -6.66 5.79
N ARG A 40 -12.52 -6.04 6.67
CA ARG A 40 -12.13 -6.61 7.97
C ARG A 40 -11.39 -7.95 7.84
N TYR A 41 -10.67 -8.13 6.73
CA TYR A 41 -9.81 -9.29 6.52
C TYR A 41 -8.41 -9.01 7.10
N ASP A 42 -7.79 -10.00 7.74
CA ASP A 42 -6.43 -9.94 8.26
C ASP A 42 -5.48 -10.75 7.35
N PHE A 43 -4.96 -10.06 6.34
CA PHE A 43 -3.90 -10.62 5.50
C PHE A 43 -2.53 -10.41 6.15
N ASN A 44 -1.73 -11.47 6.20
CA ASN A 44 -0.34 -11.36 6.62
C ASN A 44 0.45 -10.52 5.60
N GLN A 45 1.00 -9.40 6.03
CA GLN A 45 1.68 -8.46 5.15
C GLN A 45 2.94 -9.03 4.49
N ASP A 46 3.75 -9.81 5.20
CA ASP A 46 4.94 -10.46 4.64
C ASP A 46 4.55 -11.46 3.55
N TYR A 47 3.46 -12.21 3.77
CA TYR A 47 2.92 -13.14 2.79
C TYR A 47 2.39 -12.41 1.55
N VAL A 48 1.60 -11.35 1.72
CA VAL A 48 1.12 -10.53 0.60
C VAL A 48 2.28 -9.97 -0.20
N LEU A 49 3.30 -9.43 0.48
CA LEU A 49 4.50 -8.93 -0.17
C LEU A 49 5.19 -10.04 -0.96
N GLY A 50 5.43 -11.22 -0.37
CA GLY A 50 6.08 -12.33 -1.06
C GLY A 50 5.31 -12.80 -2.31
N VAL A 51 3.98 -12.80 -2.27
CA VAL A 51 3.14 -13.11 -3.45
C VAL A 51 3.26 -12.03 -4.52
N VAL A 52 3.19 -10.75 -4.14
CA VAL A 52 3.32 -9.60 -5.06
C VAL A 52 4.72 -9.50 -5.67
N GLU A 53 5.76 -9.86 -4.91
CA GLU A 53 7.15 -9.91 -5.41
C GLU A 53 7.35 -11.04 -6.42
N ASN A 54 6.80 -12.22 -6.17
CA ASN A 54 6.90 -13.38 -7.07
C ASN A 54 6.09 -13.21 -8.37
N PHE A 55 5.15 -12.27 -8.41
CA PHE A 55 4.32 -12.02 -9.60
C PHE A 55 5.14 -11.51 -10.80
N LYS A 56 6.14 -10.64 -10.58
CA LYS A 56 7.06 -10.19 -11.64
C LYS A 56 8.49 -10.44 -11.21
N LEU A 57 9.13 -11.41 -11.85
CA LEU A 57 10.56 -11.70 -11.66
C LEU A 57 11.48 -10.65 -12.31
N THR A 58 10.93 -9.68 -13.04
CA THR A 58 11.74 -8.64 -13.70
C THR A 58 12.35 -7.70 -12.67
N LEU A 59 13.65 -7.42 -12.82
CA LEU A 59 14.38 -6.52 -11.93
C LEU A 59 14.10 -5.03 -12.20
N GLU A 60 13.31 -4.71 -13.22
CA GLU A 60 13.01 -3.34 -13.60
C GLU A 60 12.01 -2.67 -12.64
N ALA A 61 12.08 -1.35 -12.56
CA ALA A 61 11.15 -0.54 -11.79
C ALA A 61 9.76 -0.63 -12.41
N VAL A 62 8.89 -1.42 -11.77
CA VAL A 62 7.51 -1.64 -12.17
C VAL A 62 6.67 -0.40 -11.86
N LEU A 63 5.84 0.08 -12.78
CA LEU A 63 4.85 1.13 -12.51
C LEU A 63 3.60 0.54 -11.82
N PRO A 64 2.86 1.28 -10.97
CA PRO A 64 1.64 0.78 -10.34
C PRO A 64 0.60 0.22 -11.34
N SER A 65 0.45 0.84 -12.52
CA SER A 65 -0.47 0.39 -13.57
C SER A 65 -0.23 -1.05 -14.04
N GLU A 66 0.97 -1.57 -13.86
CA GLU A 66 1.30 -2.95 -14.23
C GLU A 66 0.70 -4.00 -13.30
N TYR A 67 0.07 -3.57 -12.20
CA TYR A 67 -0.73 -4.40 -11.32
C TYR A 67 -2.23 -4.27 -11.59
N ASP A 68 -2.66 -3.48 -12.57
CA ASP A 68 -4.09 -3.36 -12.88
C ASP A 68 -4.63 -4.67 -13.47
N GLY A 69 -5.74 -5.17 -12.93
CA GLY A 69 -6.39 -6.41 -13.35
C GLY A 69 -5.73 -7.69 -12.83
N GLU A 70 -4.62 -7.59 -12.09
CA GLU A 70 -3.89 -8.75 -11.61
C GLU A 70 -4.61 -9.47 -10.48
N GLN A 71 -4.45 -10.80 -10.47
CA GLN A 71 -5.10 -11.67 -9.49
C GLN A 71 -4.11 -12.26 -8.49
N PHE A 72 -4.47 -12.20 -7.21
CA PHE A 72 -3.69 -12.78 -6.12
C PHE A 72 -4.56 -13.65 -5.23
N HIS A 73 -3.95 -14.66 -4.62
CA HIS A 73 -4.62 -15.56 -3.70
C HIS A 73 -4.07 -15.36 -2.29
N PHE A 74 -4.94 -14.95 -1.37
CA PHE A 74 -4.57 -14.69 0.02
C PHE A 74 -5.40 -15.48 1.00
N MET A 75 -4.76 -15.83 2.12
CA MET A 75 -5.42 -16.44 3.27
C MET A 75 -5.76 -15.35 4.28
N ASP A 76 -7.04 -15.24 4.62
CA ASP A 76 -7.52 -14.43 5.73
C ASP A 76 -7.27 -15.17 7.05
N ARG A 77 -6.58 -14.49 7.98
CA ARG A 77 -6.26 -15.01 9.31
C ARG A 77 -7.25 -14.58 10.38
N THR A 78 -8.26 -13.77 10.04
CA THR A 78 -9.33 -13.44 10.96
C THR A 78 -9.99 -14.72 11.47
N TYR A 79 -10.31 -14.75 12.75
CA TYR A 79 -11.02 -15.88 13.33
C TYR A 79 -12.42 -16.00 12.70
N HIS A 80 -12.67 -17.12 12.03
CA HIS A 80 -13.99 -17.48 11.53
C HIS A 80 -14.63 -18.49 12.51
N PRO A 81 -15.91 -18.32 12.89
CA PRO A 81 -16.60 -19.27 13.78
C PRO A 81 -16.60 -20.72 13.28
N GLU A 82 -16.55 -20.88 11.95
CA GLU A 82 -16.43 -22.17 11.26
C GLU A 82 -15.07 -22.85 11.47
N GLY A 83 -14.10 -22.17 12.10
CA GLY A 83 -12.76 -22.68 12.39
C GLY A 83 -11.83 -22.80 11.18
N LEU A 84 -12.29 -22.41 9.99
CA LEU A 84 -11.52 -22.52 8.74
C LEU A 84 -10.96 -21.17 8.31
N ASN A 85 -9.66 -21.15 7.99
CA ASN A 85 -9.05 -20.04 7.28
C ASN A 85 -9.71 -19.91 5.90
N LYS A 86 -10.15 -18.71 5.54
CA LYS A 86 -10.75 -18.45 4.23
C LYS A 86 -9.68 -18.00 3.24
N HIS A 87 -9.75 -18.56 2.04
CA HIS A 87 -8.90 -18.13 0.93
C HIS A 87 -9.70 -17.23 0.00
N TYR A 88 -9.11 -16.10 -0.38
CA TYR A 88 -9.71 -15.12 -1.27
C TYR A 88 -8.87 -14.99 -2.53
N THR A 89 -9.54 -14.97 -3.68
CA THR A 89 -8.93 -14.42 -4.89
C THR A 89 -9.27 -12.95 -4.93
N ILE A 90 -8.25 -12.11 -4.97
CA ILE A 90 -8.42 -10.68 -5.16
C ILE A 90 -8.02 -10.28 -6.58
N THR A 91 -8.66 -9.26 -7.12
CA THR A 91 -8.27 -8.60 -8.37
C THR A 91 -7.94 -7.14 -8.05
N THR A 92 -6.72 -6.70 -8.33
CA THR A 92 -6.33 -5.30 -8.15
C THR A 92 -6.90 -4.43 -9.27
N LYS A 93 -7.35 -3.22 -8.93
CA LYS A 93 -7.78 -2.19 -9.87
C LYS A 93 -6.96 -0.93 -9.61
N VAL A 94 -6.07 -0.59 -10.53
CA VAL A 94 -5.09 0.47 -10.34
C VAL A 94 -5.35 1.60 -11.32
N ALA A 95 -5.71 2.77 -10.81
CA ALA A 95 -6.06 3.95 -11.61
C ALA A 95 -5.11 5.12 -11.32
N ASN A 96 -4.62 5.77 -12.38
CA ASN A 96 -3.88 7.03 -12.24
C ASN A 96 -4.85 8.15 -11.85
N ILE A 97 -4.46 8.97 -10.88
CA ILE A 97 -5.21 10.14 -10.45
C ILE A 97 -4.48 11.37 -11.01
N PRO A 98 -4.97 11.97 -12.11
CA PRO A 98 -4.26 13.04 -12.82
C PRO A 98 -4.26 14.34 -12.02
N ASP A 99 -5.28 14.57 -11.20
CA ASP A 99 -5.42 15.76 -10.38
C ASP A 99 -5.28 15.40 -8.89
N VAL A 100 -4.21 15.89 -8.27
CA VAL A 100 -3.94 15.63 -6.86
C VAL A 100 -4.94 16.37 -5.95
N ASP A 101 -5.55 17.45 -6.42
CA ASP A 101 -6.58 18.17 -5.66
C ASP A 101 -7.83 17.30 -5.50
N GLU A 102 -8.13 16.41 -6.45
CA GLU A 102 -9.19 15.40 -6.32
C GLU A 102 -8.90 14.44 -5.16
N ALA A 103 -7.65 13.98 -5.02
CA ALA A 103 -7.28 13.11 -3.92
C ALA A 103 -7.31 13.81 -2.55
N LEU A 104 -6.97 15.10 -2.50
CA LEU A 104 -7.14 15.93 -1.32
C LEU A 104 -8.62 16.04 -0.93
N LEU A 105 -9.50 16.30 -1.90
CA LEU A 105 -10.95 16.35 -1.69
C LEU A 105 -11.50 15.02 -1.16
N LEU A 106 -11.10 13.90 -1.77
CA LEU A 106 -11.48 12.56 -1.32
C LEU A 106 -10.94 12.23 0.09
N SER A 107 -9.78 12.77 0.46
CA SER A 107 -9.18 12.55 1.79
C SER A 107 -9.84 13.34 2.92
N THR A 108 -10.48 14.47 2.60
CA THR A 108 -11.09 15.36 3.60
C THR A 108 -12.57 15.06 3.88
N THR A 109 -13.16 14.14 3.13
CA THR A 109 -14.55 13.72 3.37
C THR A 109 -14.59 12.84 4.60
N PRO A 110 -15.20 13.26 5.72
CA PRO A 110 -15.37 12.39 6.88
C PRO A 110 -16.13 11.12 6.46
N PRO A 111 -15.82 9.94 7.03
CA PRO A 111 -16.64 8.76 6.80
C PRO A 111 -18.08 9.14 7.14
N GLY A 112 -19.01 8.97 6.19
CA GLY A 112 -20.41 9.31 6.43
C GLY A 112 -20.86 8.63 7.72
N GLU A 113 -21.66 9.33 8.55
CA GLU A 113 -22.10 8.97 9.91
C GLU A 113 -22.83 7.61 10.05
N LYS A 114 -22.81 6.74 9.04
CA LYS A 114 -23.46 5.42 9.01
C LYS A 114 -22.51 4.24 9.16
N GLU A 115 -21.23 4.43 9.44
CA GLU A 115 -20.42 3.31 9.94
C GLU A 115 -20.67 3.12 11.44
N ALA A 116 -21.33 2.00 11.75
CA ALA A 116 -21.72 1.62 13.10
C ALA A 116 -20.55 1.76 14.08
N LYS A 117 -20.81 2.43 15.21
CA LYS A 117 -19.93 2.47 16.39
C LYS A 117 -19.66 1.03 16.84
N ASN A 118 -18.56 0.46 16.38
CA ASN A 118 -18.10 -0.84 16.86
C ASN A 118 -17.23 -0.56 18.09
N GLU A 119 -17.86 -0.55 19.27
CA GLU A 119 -17.25 -0.14 20.55
C GLU A 119 -16.02 -0.97 20.95
N ASP A 120 -15.84 -2.15 20.34
CA ASP A 120 -14.67 -3.00 20.55
C ASP A 120 -13.45 -2.58 19.71
N TYR A 121 -13.62 -1.80 18.65
CA TYR A 121 -12.54 -1.40 17.75
C TYR A 121 -11.82 -0.12 18.19
N ASP A 122 -12.49 0.75 18.96
CA ASP A 122 -11.97 2.04 19.41
C ASP A 122 -11.11 1.98 20.68
N ARG A 123 -10.95 0.80 21.30
CA ARG A 123 -10.17 0.68 22.56
C ARG A 123 -8.66 0.96 22.44
N ALA A 124 -8.14 1.13 21.22
CA ALA A 124 -6.76 1.57 20.99
C ALA A 124 -6.64 2.88 20.19
N ALA A 125 -7.74 3.48 19.75
CA ALA A 125 -7.71 4.79 19.10
C ALA A 125 -7.63 5.87 20.20
N PRO A 126 -6.58 6.73 20.23
CA PRO A 126 -6.51 7.78 21.24
C PRO A 126 -7.73 8.70 21.13
N PRO A 127 -8.28 9.18 22.27
CA PRO A 127 -9.43 10.06 22.28
C PRO A 127 -9.05 11.37 21.59
N GLY A 128 -9.64 11.60 20.42
CA GLY A 128 -9.24 12.64 19.48
C GLY A 128 -9.25 12.07 18.07
N GLY A 129 -10.47 11.86 17.55
CA GLY A 129 -10.73 11.23 16.25
C GLY A 129 -9.78 11.74 15.19
N ARG A 130 -8.81 10.91 14.82
CA ARG A 130 -8.00 11.17 13.65
C ARG A 130 -8.93 10.95 12.46
N PRO A 131 -9.02 11.87 11.48
CA PRO A 131 -9.67 11.56 10.22
C PRO A 131 -9.06 10.24 9.71
N ASN A 132 -9.92 9.22 9.61
CA ASN A 132 -9.53 7.90 9.14
C ASN A 132 -9.28 8.02 7.65
N PHE A 133 -8.04 8.37 7.32
CA PHE A 133 -7.53 8.37 5.97
C PHE A 133 -7.42 6.91 5.52
N HIS A 134 -8.46 6.38 4.87
CA HIS A 134 -8.44 5.09 4.18
C HIS A 134 -7.67 5.24 2.87
N LEU A 135 -6.36 5.47 2.96
CA LEU A 135 -5.57 5.76 1.78
C LEU A 135 -5.13 4.46 1.13
N GLU A 136 -5.83 4.12 0.07
CA GLU A 136 -5.49 3.08 -0.90
C GLU A 136 -4.55 3.63 -1.99
N TYR A 137 -3.76 4.65 -1.65
CA TYR A 137 -3.01 5.43 -2.62
C TYR A 137 -1.53 5.13 -2.56
N VAL A 138 -0.94 5.05 -3.75
CA VAL A 138 0.50 4.96 -3.93
C VAL A 138 0.99 6.15 -4.75
N LEU A 139 2.15 6.67 -4.38
CA LEU A 139 2.77 7.82 -5.01
C LEU A 139 4.04 7.37 -5.71
N VAL A 140 4.13 7.62 -7.00
CA VAL A 140 5.40 7.61 -7.73
C VAL A 140 5.91 9.03 -7.81
N TYR A 141 7.13 9.27 -7.34
CA TYR A 141 7.76 10.60 -7.41
C TYR A 141 9.20 10.51 -7.90
N ASP A 142 9.63 11.60 -8.54
CA ASP A 142 11.03 11.78 -8.94
C ASP A 142 11.85 12.22 -7.72
N THR A 143 12.86 11.42 -7.37
CA THR A 143 13.81 11.71 -6.29
C THR A 143 14.88 12.72 -6.70
N SER A 144 14.88 13.20 -7.94
CA SER A 144 15.78 14.23 -8.50
C SER A 144 17.28 13.88 -8.43
N ARG A 145 17.61 12.61 -8.25
CA ARG A 145 18.97 12.10 -8.43
C ARG A 145 19.32 12.12 -9.92
N THR A 146 20.59 12.35 -10.23
CA THR A 146 21.10 12.53 -11.60
C THR A 146 21.10 11.25 -12.45
N ASP A 147 20.57 10.13 -11.93
CA ASP A 147 20.42 8.88 -12.64
C ASP A 147 19.04 8.77 -13.30
N ALA A 148 18.99 8.21 -14.51
CA ALA A 148 17.76 8.03 -15.29
C ALA A 148 16.72 7.10 -14.63
N HIS A 149 17.03 6.54 -13.46
CA HIS A 149 16.20 5.60 -12.69
C HIS A 149 15.73 6.19 -11.34
N SER A 150 15.68 7.51 -11.20
CA SER A 150 15.36 8.24 -9.97
C SER A 150 13.91 8.12 -9.47
N SER A 151 13.04 7.32 -10.09
CA SER A 151 11.63 7.22 -9.70
C SER A 151 11.45 6.26 -8.54
N HIS A 152 10.79 6.72 -7.47
CA HIS A 152 10.50 5.92 -6.29
C HIS A 152 9.00 5.82 -6.06
N CYS A 153 8.53 4.65 -5.61
CA CYS A 153 7.12 4.38 -5.37
C CYS A 153 6.86 4.09 -3.89
N VAL A 154 5.92 4.81 -3.29
CA VAL A 154 5.65 4.75 -1.86
C VAL A 154 4.16 4.66 -1.57
N PHE A 155 3.80 4.01 -0.46
CA PHE A 155 2.42 3.98 0.02
C PHE A 155 2.12 5.26 0.81
N ILE A 156 1.00 5.92 0.57
CA ILE A 156 0.64 7.15 1.28
C ILE A 156 -0.07 6.79 2.58
N LYS A 157 0.56 7.07 3.72
CA LYS A 157 -0.01 6.79 5.05
C LYS A 157 -1.01 7.84 5.48
N SER A 158 -0.69 9.11 5.22
CA SER A 158 -1.49 10.24 5.66
C SER A 158 -1.13 11.48 4.84
N ILE A 159 -2.00 12.47 4.88
CA ILE A 159 -1.74 13.80 4.34
C ILE A 159 -1.66 14.77 5.52
N LYS A 160 -0.60 15.58 5.58
CA LYS A 160 -0.41 16.56 6.65
C LYS A 160 0.34 17.77 6.11
N ASP A 161 -0.12 18.97 6.48
CA ASP A 161 0.57 20.23 6.20
C ASP A 161 0.93 20.40 4.71
N GLY A 162 0.04 19.97 3.80
CA GLY A 162 0.25 20.03 2.34
C GLY A 162 1.24 18.99 1.77
N ASN A 163 1.59 17.96 2.54
CA ASN A 163 2.50 16.89 2.15
C ASN A 163 1.84 15.52 2.24
N PHE A 164 2.22 14.63 1.33
CA PHE A 164 2.06 13.19 1.47
C PHE A 164 3.09 12.67 2.46
N ASN A 165 2.62 12.09 3.57
CA ASN A 165 3.45 11.33 4.48
C ASN A 165 3.39 9.86 4.09
N CYS A 166 4.49 9.32 3.63
CA CYS A 166 4.51 8.00 3.03
C CYS A 166 5.15 6.96 3.94
N ILE A 167 4.80 5.69 3.70
CA ILE A 167 5.49 4.52 4.23
C ILE A 167 6.15 3.80 3.04
N ASN A 168 7.33 3.22 3.32
CA ASN A 168 8.30 2.58 2.42
C ASN A 168 9.52 3.48 2.26
N SER A 169 10.37 3.41 3.28
CA SER A 169 11.63 4.14 3.32
C SER A 169 12.57 3.66 2.23
N TRP A 170 13.28 4.59 1.61
CA TRP A 170 14.49 4.26 0.85
C TRP A 170 15.70 4.27 1.80
N ARG A 171 15.71 3.35 2.79
CA ARG A 171 16.74 3.28 3.85
C ARG A 171 17.05 4.67 4.47
N ASP A 172 18.33 5.02 4.58
CA ASP A 172 18.84 6.28 5.09
C ASP A 172 18.69 7.44 4.08
N ILE A 173 18.39 7.15 2.81
CA ILE A 173 18.22 8.18 1.78
C ILE A 173 16.93 8.96 2.02
N ASP A 174 15.84 8.23 2.25
CA ASP A 174 14.54 8.82 2.53
C ASP A 174 13.75 7.92 3.51
N PRO A 175 14.07 7.95 4.82
CA PRO A 175 13.50 7.04 5.81
C PRO A 175 12.02 7.31 6.09
N ALA A 176 11.54 8.51 5.81
CA ALA A 176 10.16 8.91 6.02
C ALA A 176 9.77 9.97 4.98
N PRO A 177 9.49 9.56 3.73
CA PRO A 177 9.24 10.50 2.65
C PRO A 177 8.08 11.42 2.96
N GLN A 178 8.38 12.73 2.93
CA GLN A 178 7.41 13.81 2.99
C GLN A 178 7.41 14.50 1.64
N VAL A 179 6.46 14.12 0.78
CA VAL A 179 6.43 14.60 -0.60
C VAL A 179 5.37 15.68 -0.72
N ARG A 180 5.80 16.88 -1.13
CA ARG A 180 4.89 18.00 -1.36
C ARG A 180 3.83 17.65 -2.41
N ILE A 181 2.58 17.96 -2.09
CA ILE A 181 1.46 17.83 -3.01
C ILE A 181 1.62 18.81 -4.18
N GLY A 182 1.32 18.35 -5.40
CA GLY A 182 1.47 19.15 -6.62
C GLY A 182 2.92 19.35 -7.09
N LYS A 183 3.91 18.70 -6.46
CA LYS A 183 5.28 18.69 -7.01
C LYS A 183 5.25 18.08 -8.42
N GLU A 184 5.94 18.74 -9.35
CA GLU A 184 6.05 18.27 -10.73
C GLU A 184 6.56 16.82 -10.78
N LYS A 185 6.04 16.04 -11.74
CA LYS A 185 6.32 14.62 -11.96
C LYS A 185 5.84 13.66 -10.87
N ASN A 186 5.20 14.15 -9.80
CA ASN A 186 4.45 13.26 -8.93
C ASN A 186 3.30 12.62 -9.72
N ARG A 187 3.16 11.31 -9.58
CA ARG A 187 2.04 10.54 -10.14
C ARG A 187 1.35 9.80 -9.02
N LEU A 188 0.13 10.19 -8.76
CA LEU A 188 -0.71 9.56 -7.76
C LEU A 188 -1.49 8.41 -8.41
N TRP A 189 -1.62 7.31 -7.68
CA TRP A 189 -2.40 6.15 -8.11
C TRP A 189 -3.29 5.68 -6.99
N ARG A 190 -4.50 5.27 -7.32
CA ARG A 190 -5.43 4.59 -6.42
C ARG A 190 -5.40 3.10 -6.69
N VAL A 191 -5.37 2.29 -5.64
CA VAL A 191 -5.32 0.83 -5.68
C VAL A 191 -6.57 0.26 -5.00
N ASN A 192 -7.60 -0.04 -5.79
CA ASN A 192 -8.78 -0.73 -5.28
C ASN A 192 -8.60 -2.24 -5.38
N VAL A 193 -9.39 -2.98 -4.60
CA VAL A 193 -9.37 -4.44 -4.58
C VAL A 193 -10.79 -4.99 -4.72
N GLU A 194 -11.00 -5.81 -5.75
CA GLU A 194 -12.18 -6.63 -5.90
C GLU A 194 -11.93 -8.01 -5.28
N TYR A 195 -12.92 -8.55 -4.57
CA TYR A 195 -12.82 -9.84 -3.89
C TYR A 195 -13.76 -10.83 -4.56
N LYS A 196 -13.23 -11.99 -4.94
CA LYS A 196 -14.05 -13.17 -5.23
C LYS A 196 -14.07 -14.03 -3.97
N ASP A 197 -15.25 -14.16 -3.39
CA ASP A 197 -15.45 -15.02 -2.22
C ASP A 197 -15.07 -16.48 -2.56
N PRO A 198 -14.52 -17.23 -1.60
CA PRO A 198 -14.31 -18.66 -1.78
C PRO A 198 -15.66 -19.30 -2.10
N GLU A 199 -15.73 -20.02 -3.21
CA GLU A 199 -16.87 -20.89 -3.47
C GLU A 199 -16.99 -21.87 -2.29
N ILE A 200 -18.11 -21.81 -1.58
CA ILE A 200 -18.46 -22.82 -0.57
C ILE A 200 -18.66 -24.11 -1.38
N LYS A 201 -17.65 -24.97 -1.38
CA LYS A 201 -17.73 -26.32 -1.94
C LYS A 201 -18.31 -27.29 -0.93
#